data_AF-A0A356AR39-F1
#
_entry.id   AF-A0A356AR39-F1
#
_cell.length_a   1.000
_cell.length_b   1.000
_cell.length_c   1.000
_cell.angle_alpha   90.00
_cell.angle_beta   90.00
_cell.angle_gamma   90.00
#
_symmetry.space_group_name_H-M   'P 1'
#
loop_
_entity.id
_entity.type
_entity.pdbx_description
1 polymer ?
#
loop_
_entity_poly.entity_id
_entity_poly.type
_entity_poly.pdbx_seq_one_letter_code
_entity_poly.pdbx_strand_id
1 'polypeptide(L)'
;MIKREFEYTNLPLMGTERLGRVYDKSLAWSFDVTCRTEGKVFDKNIFSVLSAEEEFTVKQKDNGLLLTFDDMTYHIAFQDNISIGLYANEVLMKEDLKQNKVSTAESGRYLVMMQHITLKPMEQTEIVIGLSATDMVHAKKALKTKDFEKRIAKVWNDWFNSLP
;
A
#
# COMPACT_ATOMS: atom_id res chain seq x y z
N MET A 1 -0.59 -16.10 1.72
CA MET A 1 -0.96 -14.79 2.31
C MET A 1 0.20 -14.35 3.18
N ILE A 2 0.63 -13.10 3.09
CA ILE A 2 1.52 -12.52 4.10
C ILE A 2 0.62 -11.76 5.06
N LYS A 3 0.76 -12.05 6.36
CA LYS A 3 0.07 -11.34 7.45
C LYS A 3 1.10 -11.04 8.52
N ARG A 4 1.18 -9.78 8.94
CA ARG A 4 2.12 -9.32 9.94
C ARG A 4 1.43 -8.37 10.91
N GLU A 5 1.56 -8.65 12.19
CA GLU A 5 1.16 -7.71 13.23
C GLU A 5 2.29 -6.72 13.49
N PHE A 6 1.93 -5.47 13.77
CA PHE A 6 2.88 -4.43 14.14
C PHE A 6 2.33 -3.57 15.26
N GLU A 7 3.23 -3.11 16.11
CA GLU A 7 2.97 -2.08 17.11
C GLU A 7 4.16 -1.13 17.09
N TYR A 8 3.88 0.15 16.90
CA TYR A 8 4.94 1.16 16.98
C TYR A 8 5.20 1.49 18.44
N THR A 9 6.45 1.39 18.88
CA THR A 9 6.81 1.68 20.27
C THR A 9 6.82 3.18 20.59
N ASN A 10 6.99 4.02 19.56
CA ASN A 10 7.09 5.47 19.64
C ASN A 10 5.88 6.21 19.02
N LEU A 11 4.93 5.48 18.44
CA LEU A 11 3.68 6.00 17.92
C LEU A 11 2.55 5.16 18.50
N PRO A 12 1.45 5.77 18.95
CA PRO A 12 0.33 5.04 19.55
C PRO A 12 -0.54 4.39 18.46
N LEU A 13 0.09 3.63 17.57
CA LEU A 13 -0.51 2.90 16.48
C LEU A 13 -0.12 1.43 16.57
N MET A 14 -1.13 0.58 16.49
CA MET A 14 -0.93 -0.84 16.25
C MET A 14 -1.77 -1.26 15.05
N GLY A 15 -1.45 -2.41 14.48
CA GLY A 15 -2.19 -2.86 13.33
C GLY A 15 -1.78 -4.22 12.79
N THR A 16 -2.42 -4.57 11.69
CA THR A 16 -2.13 -5.76 10.92
C THR A 16 -1.95 -5.39 9.46
N GLU A 17 -0.78 -5.69 8.93
CA GLU A 17 -0.49 -5.66 7.51
C GLU A 17 -0.92 -7.00 6.88
N ARG A 18 -1.54 -6.94 5.71
CA ARG A 18 -1.90 -8.09 4.91
C ARG A 18 -1.53 -7.86 3.45
N LEU A 19 -0.95 -8.87 2.81
CA LEU A 19 -0.71 -8.89 1.36
C LEU A 19 -1.14 -10.24 0.80
N GLY A 20 -1.94 -10.20 -0.26
CA GLY A 20 -2.34 -11.43 -0.93
C GLY A 20 -3.12 -11.25 -2.22
N ARG A 21 -3.19 -12.33 -2.98
CA ARG A 21 -4.02 -12.44 -4.17
C ARG A 21 -5.47 -12.63 -3.75
N VAL A 22 -6.32 -11.66 -4.10
CA VAL A 22 -7.76 -11.71 -3.75
C VAL A 22 -8.65 -11.94 -4.97
N TYR A 23 -8.21 -11.51 -6.15
CA TYR A 23 -8.78 -11.87 -7.44
C TYR A 23 -7.68 -12.40 -8.37
N ASP A 24 -8.08 -13.04 -9.47
CA ASP A 24 -7.13 -13.36 -10.52
C ASP A 24 -6.38 -12.10 -10.98
N LYS A 25 -5.08 -12.23 -11.24
CA LYS A 25 -4.19 -11.16 -11.76
C LYS A 25 -4.06 -9.89 -10.90
N SER A 26 -4.45 -9.93 -9.62
CA SER A 26 -4.30 -8.77 -8.73
C SER A 26 -3.95 -9.16 -7.30
N LEU A 27 -3.15 -8.31 -6.67
CA LEU A 27 -2.85 -8.36 -5.24
C LEU A 27 -3.53 -7.17 -4.58
N ALA A 28 -3.85 -7.33 -3.30
CA ALA A 28 -4.09 -6.16 -2.47
C ALA A 28 -3.27 -6.23 -1.19
N TRP A 29 -2.81 -5.04 -0.82
CA TRP A 29 -1.97 -4.72 0.31
C TRP A 29 -2.78 -3.84 1.25
N SER A 30 -3.11 -4.33 2.44
CA SER A 30 -3.95 -3.61 3.39
C SER A 30 -3.33 -3.51 4.77
N PHE A 31 -3.70 -2.45 5.48
CA PHE A 31 -3.31 -2.17 6.83
C PHE A 31 -4.55 -1.83 7.64
N ASP A 32 -4.89 -2.68 8.61
CA ASP A 32 -5.81 -2.29 9.66
C ASP A 32 -5.00 -1.56 10.71
N VAL A 33 -5.35 -0.31 11.00
CA VAL A 33 -4.62 0.54 11.93
C VAL A 33 -5.55 0.98 13.04
N THR A 34 -5.13 0.82 14.28
CA THR A 34 -5.85 1.25 15.48
C THR A 34 -5.03 2.27 16.26
N CYS A 35 -5.66 3.38 16.63
CA CYS A 35 -5.07 4.36 17.53
C CYS A 35 -5.20 3.91 18.99
N ARG A 36 -4.08 3.64 19.66
CA ARG A 36 -4.05 3.17 21.06
C ARG A 36 -3.97 4.30 22.11
N THR A 37 -4.03 5.56 21.71
CA THR A 37 -3.96 6.66 22.69
C THR A 37 -5.21 6.70 23.57
N GLU A 38 -5.01 7.02 24.84
CA GLU A 38 -6.09 7.49 25.70
C GLU A 38 -6.19 9.02 25.57
N GLY A 39 -7.30 9.52 24.99
CA GLY A 39 -7.68 10.93 25.04
C GLY A 39 -7.00 11.90 24.06
N LYS A 40 -6.05 11.47 23.21
CA LYS A 40 -5.45 12.32 22.16
C LYS A 40 -5.83 11.86 20.77
N VAL A 41 -5.98 12.80 19.84
CA VAL A 41 -6.15 12.46 18.42
C VAL A 41 -4.78 12.13 17.86
N PHE A 42 -4.66 11.01 17.16
CA PHE A 42 -3.53 10.71 16.30
C PHE A 42 -3.69 11.51 15.01
N ASP A 43 -2.72 12.34 14.68
CA ASP A 43 -2.77 13.21 13.50
C ASP A 43 -1.37 13.28 12.87
N LYS A 44 -1.11 12.41 11.90
CA LYS A 44 0.20 12.27 11.24
C LYS A 44 0.07 11.73 9.82
N ASN A 45 1.11 11.95 9.03
CA ASN A 45 1.30 11.24 7.77
C ASN A 45 1.92 9.85 8.03
N ILE A 46 1.40 8.85 7.32
CA ILE A 46 1.99 7.53 7.18
C ILE A 46 2.59 7.43 5.79
N PHE A 47 3.75 6.78 5.70
CA PHE A 47 4.47 6.56 4.46
C PHE A 47 4.52 5.06 4.15
N SER A 48 3.96 4.67 3.01
CA SER A 48 4.13 3.33 2.46
C SER A 48 5.18 3.39 1.36
N VAL A 49 6.24 2.59 1.48
CA VAL A 49 7.37 2.59 0.56
C VAL A 49 7.40 1.29 -0.24
N LEU A 50 7.46 1.42 -1.56
CA LEU A 50 7.77 0.34 -2.48
C LEU A 50 9.15 0.58 -3.07
N SER A 51 10.03 -0.41 -3.01
CA SER A 51 11.38 -0.35 -3.57
C SER A 51 11.57 -1.43 -4.62
N ALA A 52 12.32 -1.13 -5.67
CA ALA A 52 12.76 -2.08 -6.67
C ALA A 52 14.28 -2.02 -6.85
N GLU A 53 14.88 -3.10 -7.33
CA GLU A 53 16.31 -3.14 -7.63
C GLU A 53 16.64 -2.33 -8.89
N GLU A 54 15.75 -2.39 -9.87
CA GLU A 54 15.78 -1.62 -11.11
C GLU A 54 15.01 -0.30 -11.01
N GLU A 55 15.34 0.62 -11.92
CA GLU A 55 14.65 1.90 -12.02
C GLU A 55 13.33 1.74 -12.77
N PHE A 56 12.29 2.44 -12.33
CA PHE A 56 11.00 2.49 -12.99
C PHE A 56 10.55 3.92 -13.20
N THR A 57 9.74 4.12 -14.24
CA THR A 57 9.04 5.38 -14.48
C THR A 57 7.64 5.32 -13.88
N VAL A 58 7.10 6.47 -13.48
CA VAL A 58 5.73 6.54 -12.95
C VAL A 58 4.89 7.53 -13.73
N LYS A 59 3.70 7.08 -14.12
CA LYS A 59 2.67 7.93 -14.73
C LYS A 59 1.37 7.81 -13.98
N GLN A 60 0.78 8.95 -13.62
CA GLN A 60 -0.55 8.99 -13.04
C GLN A 60 -1.61 8.80 -14.13
N LYS A 61 -2.56 7.88 -13.90
CA LYS A 61 -3.67 7.60 -14.81
C LYS A 61 -4.85 7.03 -14.05
N ASP A 62 -6.06 7.43 -14.42
CA ASP A 62 -7.32 6.85 -13.91
C ASP A 62 -7.40 6.81 -12.36
N ASN A 63 -6.92 7.83 -11.65
CA ASN A 63 -6.81 7.86 -10.18
C ASN A 63 -5.94 6.74 -9.58
N GLY A 64 -4.92 6.31 -10.32
CA GLY A 64 -3.88 5.39 -9.86
C GLY A 64 -2.55 5.71 -10.53
N LEU A 65 -1.60 4.78 -10.41
CA LEU A 65 -0.27 4.89 -11.00
C LEU A 65 0.00 3.72 -11.94
N LEU A 66 0.71 4.00 -13.03
CA LEU A 66 1.42 3.01 -13.81
C LEU A 66 2.90 3.12 -13.47
N LEU A 67 3.47 2.01 -13.01
CA LEU A 67 4.91 1.84 -12.80
C LEU A 67 5.43 1.03 -13.98
N THR A 68 6.24 1.65 -14.82
CA THR A 68 6.79 1.00 -16.02
C THR A 68 8.27 0.71 -15.81
N PHE A 69 8.58 -0.58 -15.81
CA PHE A 69 9.91 -1.17 -15.90
C PHE A 69 10.22 -1.49 -17.36
N ASP A 70 11.43 -1.96 -17.65
CA ASP A 70 11.86 -2.26 -19.01
C ASP A 70 11.08 -3.42 -19.64
N ASP A 71 10.69 -4.41 -18.82
CA ASP A 71 10.03 -5.65 -19.26
C ASP A 71 8.51 -5.67 -18.97
N MET A 72 8.04 -4.90 -17.99
CA MET A 72 6.66 -4.95 -17.55
C MET A 72 6.11 -3.65 -16.97
N THR A 73 4.79 -3.57 -16.87
CA THR A 73 4.09 -2.43 -16.26
C THR A 73 3.13 -2.90 -15.18
N TYR A 74 3.25 -2.32 -13.99
CA TYR A 74 2.35 -2.54 -12.88
C TYR A 74 1.38 -1.37 -12.72
N HIS A 75 0.17 -1.70 -12.30
CA HIS A 75 -0.92 -0.78 -12.04
C HIS A 75 -1.19 -0.75 -10.53
N ILE A 76 -1.13 0.44 -9.94
CA ILE A 76 -1.38 0.67 -8.52
C ILE A 76 -2.62 1.54 -8.38
N ALA A 77 -3.62 1.05 -7.65
CA ALA A 77 -4.79 1.79 -7.23
C ALA A 77 -4.76 2.02 -5.73
N PHE A 78 -5.13 3.20 -5.28
CA PHE A 78 -5.17 3.56 -3.86
C PHE A 78 -6.39 4.43 -3.56
N GLN A 79 -6.66 4.62 -2.26
CA GLN A 79 -7.69 5.55 -1.77
C GLN A 79 -7.32 6.99 -2.13
N ASP A 80 -8.32 7.88 -2.19
CA ASP A 80 -8.09 9.30 -2.50
C ASP A 80 -7.18 9.98 -1.44
N ASN A 81 -6.59 11.13 -1.80
CA ASN A 81 -5.73 11.97 -0.94
C ASN A 81 -4.36 11.37 -0.59
N ILE A 82 -3.77 10.56 -1.48
CA ILE A 82 -2.37 10.14 -1.36
C ILE A 82 -1.47 11.06 -2.18
N SER A 83 -0.42 11.56 -1.54
CA SER A 83 0.68 12.25 -2.22
C SER A 83 1.78 11.26 -2.58
N ILE A 84 2.40 11.44 -3.74
CA ILE A 84 3.37 10.49 -4.28
C ILE A 84 4.76 11.12 -4.34
N GLY A 85 5.76 10.38 -3.87
CA GLY A 85 7.17 10.72 -4.02
C GLY A 85 7.93 9.64 -4.79
N LEU A 86 8.92 10.07 -5.57
CA LEU A 86 9.82 9.18 -6.30
C LEU A 86 11.26 9.55 -6.02
N TYR A 87 12.08 8.54 -5.76
CA TYR A 87 13.48 8.73 -5.40
C TYR A 87 14.38 7.72 -6.09
N ALA A 88 15.53 8.19 -6.55
CA ALA A 88 16.59 7.35 -7.11
C ALA A 88 17.32 6.54 -6.04
N ASN A 89 17.36 7.03 -4.78
CA ASN A 89 18.06 6.36 -3.68
C ASN A 89 17.38 6.58 -2.31
N GLU A 90 17.75 5.71 -1.36
CA GLU A 90 17.18 5.69 -0.01
C GLU A 90 17.54 6.92 0.83
N VAL A 91 18.70 7.55 0.60
CA VAL A 91 19.17 8.71 1.39
C VAL A 91 18.26 9.90 1.14
N LEU A 92 18.05 10.26 -0.13
CA LEU A 92 17.16 11.36 -0.51
C LEU A 92 15.73 11.13 -0.01
N MET A 93 15.24 9.89 -0.13
CA MET A 93 13.94 9.52 0.41
C MET A 93 13.87 9.80 1.91
N LYS A 94 14.81 9.27 2.71
CA LYS A 94 14.81 9.44 4.17
C LYS A 94 14.93 10.90 4.60
N GLU A 95 15.66 11.74 3.87
CA GLU A 95 15.76 13.16 4.14
C GLU A 95 14.42 13.88 4.00
N ASP A 96 13.66 13.56 2.95
CA ASP A 96 12.33 14.13 2.73
C ASP A 96 11.30 13.61 3.73
N LEU A 97 11.31 12.31 4.04
CA LEU A 97 10.37 11.74 5.03
C LEU A 97 10.57 12.35 6.43
N LYS A 98 11.82 12.66 6.83
CA LYS A 98 12.10 13.37 8.09
C LYS A 98 11.48 14.77 8.14
N GLN A 99 11.32 15.41 6.98
CA GLN A 99 10.70 16.72 6.83
C GLN A 99 9.18 16.62 6.56
N ASN A 100 8.62 15.42 6.66
CA ASN A 100 7.20 15.15 6.45
C ASN A 100 6.69 15.59 5.06
N LYS A 101 7.52 15.39 4.02
CA LYS A 101 7.22 15.77 2.64
C LYS A 101 7.54 14.65 1.67
N VAL A 102 7.05 14.79 0.44
CA VAL A 102 7.44 13.94 -0.69
C VAL A 102 7.80 14.79 -1.90
N SER A 103 8.88 14.41 -2.58
CA SER A 103 9.34 15.03 -3.82
C SER A 103 8.93 14.22 -5.04
N THR A 104 8.40 14.90 -6.06
CA THR A 104 7.99 14.25 -7.31
C THR A 104 9.14 14.19 -8.30
N ALA A 105 9.35 13.02 -8.90
CA ALA A 105 10.21 12.81 -10.05
C ALA A 105 9.44 11.98 -11.10
N GLU A 106 9.99 11.81 -12.29
CA GLU A 106 9.38 10.97 -13.34
C GLU A 106 9.83 9.49 -13.23
N SER A 107 10.97 9.25 -12.61
CA SER A 107 11.55 7.92 -12.40
C SER A 107 12.24 7.78 -11.05
N GLY A 108 12.49 6.54 -10.65
CA GLY A 108 13.23 6.22 -9.44
C GLY A 108 13.24 4.72 -9.13
N ARG A 109 13.82 4.39 -7.97
CA ARG A 109 13.84 3.03 -7.41
C ARG A 109 12.95 2.88 -6.18
N TYR A 110 12.49 4.01 -5.63
CA TYR A 110 11.64 4.07 -4.46
C TYR A 110 10.40 4.90 -4.77
N LEU A 111 9.24 4.28 -4.60
CA LEU A 111 7.94 4.93 -4.64
C LEU A 111 7.44 5.09 -3.21
N VAL A 112 7.17 6.33 -2.82
CA VAL A 112 6.58 6.67 -1.53
C VAL A 112 5.13 7.11 -1.75
N MET A 113 4.21 6.45 -1.06
CA MET A 113 2.82 6.87 -0.92
C MET A 113 2.65 7.49 0.46
N MET A 114 2.44 8.81 0.51
CA MET A 114 2.17 9.55 1.74
C MET A 114 0.66 9.72 1.92
N GLN A 115 0.13 9.20 3.01
CA GLN A 115 -1.28 9.35 3.39
C GLN A 115 -1.38 10.06 4.72
N HIS A 116 -2.20 11.10 4.78
CA HIS A 116 -2.54 11.76 6.03
C HIS A 116 -3.65 10.98 6.74
N ILE A 117 -3.45 10.64 8.02
CA ILE A 117 -4.48 9.98 8.82
C ILE A 117 -4.74 10.76 10.11
N THR A 118 -6.03 10.86 10.44
CA THR A 118 -6.52 11.43 11.69
C THR A 118 -7.41 10.40 12.37
N LEU A 119 -7.05 9.97 13.58
CA LEU A 119 -7.78 8.95 14.34
C LEU A 119 -8.01 9.40 15.78
N LYS A 120 -9.27 9.32 16.23
CA LYS A 120 -9.63 9.49 17.63
C LYS A 120 -9.10 8.32 18.47
N PRO A 121 -9.05 8.47 19.81
CA PRO A 121 -8.78 7.37 20.73
C PRO A 121 -9.58 6.11 20.39
N MET A 122 -8.89 4.97 20.24
CA MET A 122 -9.45 3.66 19.91
C MET A 122 -10.14 3.56 18.54
N GLU A 123 -10.05 4.60 17.71
CA GLU A 123 -10.58 4.55 16.35
C GLU A 123 -9.71 3.65 15.47
N GLN A 124 -10.38 2.99 14.53
CA GLN A 124 -9.78 2.08 13.57
C GLN A 124 -10.00 2.60 12.16
N THR A 125 -9.00 2.42 11.31
CA THR A 125 -9.12 2.67 9.88
C THR A 125 -8.44 1.56 9.09
N GLU A 126 -8.85 1.41 7.84
CA GLU A 126 -8.24 0.49 6.88
C GLU A 126 -7.64 1.29 5.72
N ILE A 127 -6.34 1.07 5.51
CA ILE A 127 -5.62 1.59 4.34
C ILE A 127 -5.48 0.41 3.37
N VAL A 128 -5.88 0.60 2.11
CA VAL A 128 -5.79 -0.45 1.09
C VAL A 128 -5.13 0.09 -0.16
N ILE A 129 -4.23 -0.71 -0.73
CA ILE A 129 -3.56 -0.49 -2.01
C ILE A 129 -3.81 -1.73 -2.87
N GLY A 130 -4.39 -1.52 -4.06
CA GLY A 130 -4.60 -2.56 -5.05
C GLY A 130 -3.47 -2.56 -6.09
N LEU A 131 -2.97 -3.74 -6.45
CA LEU A 131 -1.86 -3.93 -7.38
C LEU A 131 -2.28 -4.90 -8.49
N SER A 132 -1.89 -4.63 -9.73
CA SER A 132 -2.10 -5.58 -10.85
C SER A 132 -1.01 -5.44 -11.91
N ALA A 133 -0.55 -6.57 -12.45
CA ALA A 133 0.36 -6.61 -13.59
C ALA A 133 -0.37 -6.54 -14.95
N THR A 134 -1.71 -6.49 -14.97
CA THR A 134 -2.48 -6.51 -16.23
C THR A 134 -3.13 -5.18 -16.55
N ASP A 135 -3.91 -4.63 -15.63
CA ASP A 135 -4.63 -3.37 -15.86
C ASP A 135 -5.13 -2.71 -14.57
N MET A 136 -5.51 -1.44 -14.70
CA MET A 136 -6.04 -0.63 -13.61
C MET A 136 -7.41 -1.11 -13.09
N VAL A 137 -8.19 -1.82 -13.90
CA VAL A 137 -9.50 -2.34 -13.48
C VAL A 137 -9.33 -3.41 -12.41
N HIS A 138 -8.38 -4.32 -12.60
CA HIS A 138 -8.03 -5.35 -11.63
C HIS A 138 -7.42 -4.75 -10.36
N ALA A 139 -6.52 -3.76 -10.48
CA ALA A 139 -5.98 -3.05 -9.33
C ALA A 139 -7.10 -2.37 -8.50
N LYS A 140 -8.02 -1.66 -9.15
CA LYS A 140 -9.19 -1.03 -8.48
C LYS A 140 -10.14 -2.06 -7.86
N LYS A 141 -10.30 -3.23 -8.48
CA LYS A 141 -11.09 -4.32 -7.92
C LYS A 141 -10.48 -4.81 -6.62
N ALA A 142 -9.15 -4.99 -6.59
CA ALA A 142 -8.41 -5.39 -5.41
C ALA A 142 -8.49 -4.34 -4.29
N LEU A 143 -8.39 -3.05 -4.64
CA LEU A 143 -8.56 -1.91 -3.71
C LEU A 143 -9.91 -1.94 -2.97
N LYS A 144 -11.00 -2.31 -3.65
CA LYS A 144 -12.37 -2.33 -3.10
C LYS A 144 -12.71 -3.59 -2.33
N THR A 145 -11.75 -4.49 -2.11
CA THR A 145 -12.05 -5.80 -1.54
C THR A 145 -12.37 -5.69 -0.06
N LYS A 146 -13.46 -6.33 0.35
CA LYS A 146 -13.79 -6.59 1.75
C LYS A 146 -13.59 -8.07 2.08
N ASP A 147 -13.47 -8.38 3.36
CA ASP A 147 -13.28 -9.76 3.86
C ASP A 147 -12.03 -10.45 3.30
N PHE A 148 -10.91 -9.72 3.29
CA PHE A 148 -9.62 -10.14 2.74
C PHE A 148 -9.24 -11.58 3.09
N GLU A 149 -9.25 -11.91 4.38
CA GLU A 149 -8.79 -13.21 4.86
C GLU A 149 -9.66 -14.36 4.35
N LYS A 150 -10.99 -14.19 4.36
CA LYS A 150 -11.94 -15.20 3.86
C LYS A 150 -11.76 -15.44 2.36
N ARG A 151 -11.57 -14.37 1.59
CA ARG A 151 -11.39 -14.47 0.13
C ARG A 151 -10.06 -15.11 -0.24
N ILE A 152 -8.97 -14.70 0.42
CA ILE A 152 -7.67 -15.33 0.21
C ILE A 152 -7.73 -16.81 0.59
N ALA A 153 -8.31 -17.15 1.75
CA ALA A 153 -8.50 -18.55 2.16
C ALA A 153 -9.27 -19.36 1.10
N LYS A 154 -10.36 -18.80 0.56
CA LYS A 154 -11.09 -19.44 -0.54
C LYS A 154 -10.22 -19.67 -1.77
N VAL A 155 -9.49 -18.67 -2.24
CA VAL A 155 -8.59 -18.80 -3.42
C VAL A 155 -7.54 -19.88 -3.21
N TRP A 156 -6.96 -19.96 -2.00
CA TRP A 156 -5.99 -21.00 -1.65
C TRP A 156 -6.62 -22.39 -1.57
N ASN A 157 -7.80 -22.51 -0.95
CA ASN A 157 -8.52 -23.78 -0.85
C ASN A 157 -8.98 -24.29 -2.22
N ASP A 158 -9.51 -23.41 -3.07
CA ASP A 158 -9.93 -23.74 -4.43
C ASP A 158 -8.73 -24.23 -5.27
N TRP A 159 -7.57 -23.56 -5.13
CA TRP A 159 -6.33 -24.01 -5.77
C TRP A 159 -5.86 -25.36 -5.22
N PHE A 160 -5.81 -25.53 -3.90
CA PHE A 160 -5.38 -26.77 -3.27
C PHE A 160 -6.26 -27.96 -3.67
N ASN A 161 -7.58 -27.76 -3.71
CA ASN A 161 -8.54 -28.77 -4.16
C ASN A 161 -8.47 -29.06 -5.66
N SER A 162 -7.80 -28.21 -6.46
CA SER A 162 -7.58 -28.44 -7.89
C SER A 162 -6.31 -29.23 -8.20
N LEU A 163 -5.50 -29.52 -7.18
CA LEU A 163 -4.30 -30.35 -7.33
C LEU A 163 -4.72 -31.82 -7.52
N PRO A 164 -4.08 -32.56 -8.44
CA PRO A 164 -4.37 -33.96 -8.73
C PRO A 164 -3.96 -34.91 -7.61
#